data_AF-A0A1Q5G5R2-F1
#
_entry.id   AF-A0A1Q5G5R2-F1
#
_cell.length_a   1.000
_cell.length_b   1.000
_cell.length_c   1.000
_cell.angle_alpha   90.00
_cell.angle_beta   90.00
_cell.angle_gamma   90.00
#
_symmetry.space_group_name_H-M   'P 1'
#
loop_
_entity.id
_entity.type
_entity.pdbx_description
1 polymer ?
#
loop_
_entity_poly.entity_id
_entity_poly.type
_entity_poly.pdbx_seq_one_letter_code
_entity_poly.pdbx_strand_id
1 'polypeptide(L)'
;MLKRALPDCIEADGIARSLDMMTRAEADFLALGALVRGRGLDWGIAFAAPDLGARISHEAYLRGLLVETSGSADEVAKLLPPLTASRDELAEGVALLADAVTRQSRRPLVRRPAPIGGVQGADAFLGVVRSCF
;
A
#
# COMPACT_ATOMS: atom_id res chain seq x y z
N MET A 1 12.36 -37.71 -8.77
CA MET A 1 12.38 -37.41 -7.32
C MET A 1 12.02 -35.92 -7.09
N LEU A 2 10.85 -35.47 -7.54
CA LEU A 2 10.28 -34.17 -7.15
C LEU A 2 8.84 -34.43 -6.70
N LYS A 3 8.71 -34.92 -5.46
CA LYS A 3 7.42 -35.07 -4.77
C LYS A 3 7.58 -34.41 -3.40
N ARG A 4 6.67 -33.46 -3.10
CA ARG A 4 6.32 -32.89 -1.79
C ARG A 4 7.30 -31.88 -1.18
N ALA A 5 7.12 -30.61 -1.54
CA ALA A 5 7.40 -29.46 -0.67
C ALA A 5 6.70 -28.18 -1.20
N LEU A 6 5.46 -28.29 -1.70
CA LEU A 6 4.59 -27.12 -1.81
C LEU A 6 3.97 -26.97 -0.42
N PRO A 7 4.38 -25.99 0.42
CA PRO A 7 3.97 -25.96 1.82
C PRO A 7 2.52 -25.53 1.92
N ASP A 8 1.87 -25.96 2.99
CA ASP A 8 0.46 -25.76 3.35
C ASP A 8 0.02 -24.28 3.50
N CYS A 9 0.86 -23.31 3.13
CA CYS A 9 0.58 -21.87 3.17
C CYS A 9 -0.31 -21.37 2.02
N ILE A 10 -0.49 -22.16 0.95
CA ILE A 10 -1.41 -21.87 -0.17
C ILE A 10 -2.73 -22.67 -0.03
N GLU A 11 -3.05 -23.20 1.15
CA GLU A 11 -4.47 -23.55 1.38
C GLU A 11 -5.27 -22.24 1.45
N ALA A 12 -6.32 -22.18 0.64
CA ALA A 12 -7.07 -20.99 0.21
C ALA A 12 -7.58 -20.06 1.33
N ASP A 13 -7.50 -20.50 2.58
CA ASP A 13 -7.83 -19.76 3.79
C ASP A 13 -6.78 -18.70 4.17
N GLY A 14 -5.52 -18.88 3.78
CA GLY A 14 -4.38 -17.98 4.01
C GLY A 14 -4.62 -16.58 3.45
N ILE A 15 -4.71 -16.54 2.12
CA ILE A 15 -4.86 -15.33 1.30
C ILE A 15 -6.18 -14.62 1.63
N ALA A 16 -7.30 -15.36 1.74
CA ALA A 16 -8.62 -14.79 1.99
C ALA A 16 -8.75 -14.01 3.32
N ARG A 17 -8.04 -14.43 4.38
CA ARG A 17 -8.04 -13.70 5.67
C ARG A 17 -6.97 -12.61 5.76
N SER A 18 -5.87 -12.71 5.00
CA SER A 18 -4.94 -11.56 4.86
C SER A 18 -5.57 -10.43 4.04
N LEU A 19 -6.45 -10.76 3.09
CA LEU A 19 -7.39 -9.82 2.46
C LEU A 19 -8.22 -9.10 3.53
N ASP A 20 -8.80 -9.79 4.52
CA ASP A 20 -9.56 -9.13 5.60
C ASP A 20 -8.73 -8.11 6.40
N MET A 21 -7.44 -8.38 6.65
CA MET A 21 -6.56 -7.44 7.36
C MET A 21 -6.32 -6.16 6.54
N MET A 22 -6.11 -6.32 5.23
CA MET A 22 -5.96 -5.19 4.32
C MET A 22 -7.28 -4.47 4.05
N THR A 23 -8.42 -5.16 4.07
CA THR A 23 -9.76 -4.55 4.01
C THR A 23 -10.08 -3.71 5.25
N ARG A 24 -9.62 -4.10 6.44
CA ARG A 24 -9.75 -3.25 7.63
C ARG A 24 -8.89 -1.99 7.51
N ALA A 25 -7.64 -2.15 7.07
CA ALA A 25 -6.76 -1.01 6.82
C ALA A 25 -7.30 -0.09 5.71
N GLU A 26 -8.02 -0.63 4.71
CA GLU A 26 -8.69 0.14 3.67
C GLU A 26 -9.70 1.14 4.21
N ALA A 27 -10.48 0.80 5.23
CA ALA A 27 -11.40 1.74 5.87
C ALA A 27 -10.64 2.92 6.52
N ASP A 28 -9.53 2.63 7.20
CA ASP A 28 -8.69 3.65 7.83
C ASP A 28 -7.99 4.54 6.79
N PHE A 29 -7.55 3.96 5.68
CA PHE A 29 -6.91 4.69 4.59
C PHE A 29 -7.90 5.54 3.78
N LEU A 30 -9.12 5.05 3.58
CA LEU A 30 -10.18 5.82 2.92
C LEU A 30 -10.58 7.04 3.76
N ALA A 31 -10.61 6.92 5.08
CA ALA A 31 -10.84 8.05 5.98
C ALA A 31 -9.74 9.12 5.88
N LEU A 32 -8.55 8.76 5.38
CA LEU A 32 -7.43 9.67 5.10
C LEU A 32 -7.41 10.17 3.65
N GLY A 33 -8.42 9.83 2.84
CA GLY A 33 -8.52 10.24 1.43
C GLY A 33 -7.61 9.44 0.49
N ALA A 34 -7.13 8.27 0.91
CA ALA A 34 -6.36 7.36 0.08
C ALA A 34 -7.27 6.33 -0.61
N LEU A 35 -6.83 5.82 -1.77
CA LEU A 35 -7.49 4.72 -2.47
C LEU A 35 -6.65 3.45 -2.33
N VAL A 36 -7.30 2.36 -1.95
CA VAL A 36 -6.64 1.05 -1.82
C VAL A 36 -7.09 0.14 -2.94
N ARG A 37 -6.13 -0.57 -3.54
CA ARG A 37 -6.37 -1.61 -4.55
C ARG A 37 -5.39 -2.74 -4.34
N GLY A 38 -5.82 -3.96 -4.66
CA GLY A 38 -4.94 -5.12 -4.63
C GLY A 38 -5.56 -6.37 -5.23
N ARG A 39 -4.72 -7.36 -5.50
CA ARG A 39 -5.09 -8.72 -5.90
C ARG A 39 -4.16 -9.73 -5.21
N GLY A 40 -4.72 -10.61 -4.41
CA GLY A 40 -3.92 -11.59 -3.66
C GLY A 40 -3.07 -10.90 -2.59
N LEU A 41 -1.74 -10.97 -2.71
CA LEU A 41 -0.79 -10.30 -1.81
C LEU A 41 -0.13 -9.05 -2.43
N ASP A 42 -0.46 -8.67 -3.66
CA ASP A 42 -0.02 -7.42 -4.26
C ASP A 42 -1.04 -6.32 -3.99
N TRP A 43 -0.68 -5.37 -3.14
CA TRP A 43 -1.54 -4.27 -2.72
C TRP A 43 -0.83 -2.94 -2.85
N GLY A 44 -1.62 -1.91 -3.12
CA GLY A 44 -1.11 -0.56 -3.03
C GLY A 44 -2.16 0.45 -2.61
N ILE A 45 -1.62 1.53 -2.07
CA ILE A 45 -2.34 2.63 -1.44
C ILE A 45 -1.93 3.88 -2.21
N ALA A 46 -2.87 4.43 -2.96
CA ALA A 46 -2.68 5.64 -3.74
C ALA A 46 -3.12 6.86 -2.93
N PHE A 47 -2.33 7.93 -3.01
CA PHE A 47 -2.57 9.19 -2.33
C PHE A 47 -2.77 10.32 -3.34
N ALA A 48 -3.66 11.27 -3.04
CA ALA A 48 -3.86 12.43 -3.90
C ALA A 48 -2.69 13.44 -3.83
N ALA A 49 -1.91 13.40 -2.73
CA ALA A 49 -0.74 14.24 -2.56
C ALA A 49 0.50 13.58 -3.16
N PRO A 50 1.24 14.25 -4.07
CA PRO A 50 2.50 13.73 -4.59
C PRO A 50 3.55 13.64 -3.48
N ASP A 51 4.56 12.80 -3.70
CA ASP A 51 5.65 12.49 -2.75
C ASP A 51 5.17 11.87 -1.42
N LEU A 52 3.86 11.75 -1.18
CA LEU A 52 3.34 11.18 0.07
C LEU A 52 3.67 9.69 0.15
N GLY A 53 3.62 8.96 -0.97
CA GLY A 53 4.06 7.56 -1.03
C GLY A 53 5.54 7.42 -0.69
N ALA A 54 6.41 8.27 -1.25
CA ALA A 54 7.84 8.30 -0.92
C ALA A 54 8.09 8.58 0.58
N ARG A 55 7.38 9.54 1.17
CA ARG A 55 7.48 9.85 2.60
C ARG A 55 7.00 8.70 3.49
N ILE A 56 5.95 8.00 3.07
CA ILE A 56 5.43 6.82 3.78
C ILE A 56 6.41 5.66 3.68
N SER A 57 6.97 5.40 2.48
CA SER A 57 8.00 4.38 2.29
C SER A 57 9.22 4.64 3.19
N HIS A 58 9.70 5.89 3.23
CA HIS A 58 10.80 6.26 4.11
C HIS A 58 10.45 6.10 5.61
N GLU A 59 9.26 6.52 6.05
CA GLU A 59 8.80 6.31 7.43
C GLU A 59 8.66 4.83 7.79
N ALA A 60 8.15 4.00 6.86
CA ALA A 60 8.04 2.56 7.02
C ALA A 60 9.42 1.89 7.13
N TYR A 61 10.38 2.33 6.31
CA TYR A 61 11.75 1.85 6.35
C TYR A 61 12.41 2.09 7.71
N LEU A 62 12.22 3.28 8.30
CA LEU A 62 12.70 3.60 9.65
C LEU A 62 12.11 2.70 10.75
N ARG A 63 11.02 1.99 10.45
CA ARG A 63 10.34 1.05 11.34
C ARG A 63 10.66 -0.42 11.03
N GLY A 64 11.53 -0.67 10.06
CA GLY A 64 11.91 -2.02 9.65
C GLY A 64 10.99 -2.65 8.60
N LEU A 65 10.08 -1.88 7.98
CA LEU A 65 9.23 -2.36 6.90
C LEU A 65 9.69 -1.81 5.54
N LEU A 66 10.00 -2.70 4.60
CA LEU A 66 10.28 -2.30 3.22
C LEU A 66 8.97 -2.14 2.43
N VAL A 67 8.80 -0.97 1.82
CA VAL A 67 7.63 -0.61 1.01
C VAL A 67 8.12 0.08 -0.26
N GLU A 68 7.69 -0.39 -1.41
CA GLU A 68 8.05 0.20 -2.70
C GLU A 68 7.10 1.34 -3.07
N THR A 69 7.56 2.28 -3.89
CA THR A 69 6.71 3.32 -4.48
C THR A 69 6.45 3.10 -5.96
N SER A 70 5.34 3.65 -6.46
CA SER A 70 5.00 3.69 -7.87
C SER A 70 4.12 4.90 -8.17
N GLY A 71 3.83 5.11 -9.46
CA GLY A 71 3.22 6.34 -9.95
C GLY A 71 4.28 7.34 -10.39
N SER A 72 3.90 8.26 -11.28
CA SER A 72 4.86 9.21 -11.87
C SER A 72 5.41 10.25 -10.89
N ALA A 73 4.78 10.37 -9.72
CA ALA A 73 5.10 11.30 -8.65
C ALA A 73 5.23 10.59 -7.29
N ASP A 74 5.57 9.29 -7.29
CA ASP A 74 5.70 8.45 -6.08
C ASP A 74 4.46 8.51 -5.17
N GLU A 75 3.28 8.58 -5.78
CA GLU A 75 2.00 8.77 -5.11
C GLU A 75 1.32 7.46 -4.69
N VAL A 76 1.91 6.31 -5.01
CA VAL A 76 1.41 4.98 -4.61
C VAL A 76 2.44 4.24 -3.76
N ALA A 77 2.07 3.81 -2.56
CA ALA A 77 2.87 2.91 -1.72
C ALA A 77 2.41 1.46 -1.91
N LYS A 78 3.32 0.52 -2.15
CA LYS A 78 3.02 -0.89 -2.46
C LYS A 78 3.55 -1.84 -1.39
N LEU A 79 2.67 -2.75 -0.96
CA LEU A 79 3.01 -3.89 -0.11
C LEU A 79 3.10 -5.14 -0.99
N LEU A 80 4.31 -5.70 -1.06
CA LEU A 80 4.65 -6.90 -1.82
C LEU A 80 5.34 -7.91 -0.90
N PRO A 81 4.61 -8.52 0.05
CA PRO A 81 5.19 -9.47 0.98
C PRO A 81 5.56 -10.77 0.24
N PRO A 82 6.55 -11.53 0.74
CA PRO A 82 6.83 -12.84 0.16
C PRO A 82 5.62 -13.76 0.28
N LEU A 83 5.40 -14.62 -0.73
CA LEU A 83 4.25 -15.56 -0.75
C LEU A 83 4.28 -16.57 0.42
N THR A 84 5.43 -16.69 1.08
CA THR A 84 5.66 -17.54 2.25
C THR A 84 5.50 -16.81 3.58
N ALA A 85 5.19 -15.51 3.57
CA ALA A 85 4.97 -14.74 4.79
C ALA A 85 3.85 -15.36 5.63
N SER A 86 4.10 -15.51 6.92
CA SER A 86 3.09 -15.94 7.88
C SER A 86 2.05 -14.84 8.10
N ARG A 87 0.92 -15.22 8.71
CA ARG A 87 -0.14 -14.26 9.04
C ARG A 87 0.32 -13.18 10.00
N ASP A 88 1.12 -13.53 10.99
CA ASP A 88 1.57 -12.60 12.02
C ASP A 88 2.57 -11.60 11.44
N GLU A 89 3.47 -12.03 10.55
CA GLU A 89 4.36 -11.14 9.80
C GLU A 89 3.58 -10.18 8.89
N LEU A 90 2.52 -10.67 8.23
CA LEU A 90 1.64 -9.82 7.42
C LEU A 90 0.88 -8.80 8.29
N ALA A 91 0.36 -9.24 9.43
CA ALA A 91 -0.34 -8.39 10.39
C ALA A 91 0.56 -7.26 10.91
N GLU A 92 1.79 -7.61 11.30
CA GLU A 92 2.81 -6.67 11.75
C GLU A 92 3.16 -5.68 10.64
N GLY A 93 3.43 -6.16 9.42
CA GLY A 93 3.72 -5.30 8.27
C GLY A 93 2.59 -4.32 7.95
N VAL A 94 1.34 -4.79 7.94
CA VAL A 94 0.17 -3.92 7.72
C VAL A 94 0.04 -2.88 8.83
N ALA A 95 0.25 -3.26 10.09
CA ALA A 95 0.20 -2.33 11.22
C ALA A 95 1.28 -1.23 11.12
N LEU A 96 2.52 -1.61 10.78
CA LEU A 96 3.62 -0.67 10.58
C LEU A 96 3.34 0.31 9.44
N LEU A 97 2.76 -0.18 8.33
CA LEU A 97 2.34 0.66 7.20
C LEU A 97 1.22 1.61 7.60
N ALA A 98 0.20 1.12 8.31
CA ALA A 98 -0.92 1.95 8.76
C ALA A 98 -0.47 3.10 9.67
N ASP A 99 0.45 2.81 10.57
CA ASP A 99 1.08 3.82 11.42
C ASP A 99 1.88 4.86 10.62
N ALA A 100 2.65 4.42 9.63
CA ALA A 100 3.45 5.31 8.78
C ALA A 100 2.54 6.27 8.00
N VAL A 101 1.46 5.75 7.40
CA VAL A 101 0.43 6.54 6.72
C VAL A 101 -0.19 7.55 7.69
N THR A 102 -0.66 7.10 8.86
CA THR A 102 -1.31 7.97 9.86
C THR A 102 -0.43 9.14 10.27
N ARG A 103 0.87 8.92 10.43
CA ARG A 103 1.83 9.97 10.80
C ARG A 103 2.10 10.96 9.68
N GLN A 104 2.24 10.48 8.45
CA GLN A 104 2.54 11.35 7.32
C GLN A 104 1.33 12.15 6.86
N SER A 105 0.10 11.62 7.02
CA SER A 105 -1.16 12.30 6.70
C SER A 105 -1.51 13.44 7.67
N ARG A 106 -0.97 13.43 8.90
CA ARG A 106 -1.16 14.51 9.90
C ARG A 106 -0.17 15.67 9.75
N ARG A 107 0.88 15.52 8.94
CA ARG A 107 1.88 16.58 8.73
C ARG A 107 1.39 17.60 7.69
N PRO A 108 1.50 18.91 7.92
CA PRO A 108 1.19 19.91 6.92
C PRO A 108 2.02 19.69 5.66
N LEU A 109 1.38 19.62 4.49
CA LEU A 109 2.07 19.52 3.21
C LEU A 109 2.85 20.83 2.96
N VAL A 110 4.17 20.74 2.89
CA VAL A 110 5.07 21.90 2.73
C VAL A 110 5.02 22.49 1.31
N ARG A 111 4.39 21.79 0.34
CA ARG A 111 4.17 22.28 -1.02
C ARG A 111 2.77 21.93 -1.50
N ARG A 112 2.07 22.91 -2.07
CA ARG A 112 0.81 22.68 -2.81
C ARG A 112 1.19 22.07 -4.17
N PRO A 113 0.63 20.91 -4.55
CA PRO A 113 1.09 20.21 -5.73
C PRO A 113 0.77 20.97 -7.02
N ALA A 114 1.70 20.92 -7.97
CA ALA A 114 1.43 21.29 -9.35
C ALA A 114 0.45 20.27 -9.95
N PRO A 115 -0.51 20.69 -10.80
CA PRO A 115 -1.45 19.76 -11.41
C PRO A 115 -0.70 18.71 -12.23
N ILE A 116 -0.96 17.45 -11.93
CA ILE A 116 -0.48 16.27 -12.66
C ILE A 116 -1.03 16.35 -14.09
N GLY A 117 -0.14 16.55 -15.07
CA GLY A 117 -0.42 16.38 -16.50
C GLY A 117 -1.72 17.02 -17.02
N GLY A 118 -1.88 18.33 -16.95
CA GLY A 118 -2.87 19.08 -17.75
C GLY A 118 -4.37 18.80 -17.51
N VAL A 119 -4.74 17.83 -16.67
CA VAL A 119 -6.12 17.55 -16.26
C VAL A 119 -6.28 17.79 -14.76
N GLN A 120 -7.28 18.60 -14.40
CA GLN A 120 -7.55 19.02 -13.02
C GLN A 120 -8.27 17.91 -12.24
N GLY A 121 -7.83 17.64 -11.00
CA GLY A 121 -8.66 16.97 -10.00
C GLY A 121 -8.67 15.43 -10.04
N ALA A 122 -9.69 14.85 -9.40
CA ALA A 122 -9.83 13.43 -9.06
C ALA A 122 -9.69 12.46 -10.25
N ASP A 123 -9.92 12.90 -11.48
CA ASP A 123 -9.77 12.08 -12.69
C ASP A 123 -8.31 11.70 -12.96
N ALA A 124 -7.35 12.59 -12.66
CA ALA A 124 -5.93 12.28 -12.78
C ALA A 124 -5.48 11.26 -11.73
N PHE A 125 -6.00 11.37 -10.51
CA PHE A 125 -5.76 10.42 -9.42
C PHE A 125 -6.31 9.02 -9.73
N LEU A 126 -7.52 8.93 -10.30
CA LEU A 126 -8.07 7.68 -10.80
C LEU A 126 -7.27 7.12 -11.98
N GLY A 127 -6.71 7.98 -12.83
CA GLY A 127 -5.81 7.58 -13.92
C GLY A 127 -4.52 6.92 -13.42
N VAL A 128 -3.88 7.49 -12.39
CA VAL A 128 -2.71 6.91 -11.71
C VAL A 128 -3.06 5.55 -11.13
N VAL A 129 -4.17 5.46 -10.39
CA VAL A 129 -4.63 4.20 -9.79
C VAL A 129 -4.82 3.13 -10.87
N ARG A 130 -5.43 3.48 -12.02
CA ARG A 130 -5.59 2.53 -13.14
C ARG A 130 -4.28 2.10 -13.81
N SER A 131 -3.25 2.95 -13.77
CA SER A 131 -1.96 2.62 -14.38
C SER A 131 -1.04 1.82 -13.44
N CYS A 132 -1.25 1.90 -12.13
CA CYS A 132 -0.38 1.26 -11.13
C CYS A 132 -0.85 -0.14 -10.69
N PHE A 133 -2.09 -0.52 -11.01
CA PHE A 133 -2.76 -1.78 -10.63
C PHE A 133 -3.42 -2.46 -11.84
#